data_AF-A0AAW3CD56-F1
#
_entry.id   AF-A0AAW3CD56-F1
#
_cell.length_a   1.000
_cell.length_b   1.000
_cell.length_c   1.000
_cell.angle_alpha   90.00
_cell.angle_beta   90.00
_cell.angle_gamma   90.00
#
_symmetry.space_group_name_H-M   'P 1'
#
loop_
_entity.id
_entity.type
_entity.pdbx_description
1 polymer ?
#
loop_
_entity_poly.entity_id
_entity_poly.type
_entity_poly.pdbx_seq_one_letter_code
_entity_poly.pdbx_strand_id
1 'polypeptide(L)'
;MEWNIALLVYVVLQFIAFLFVLVATPLDMFRFKPNFRRIEGCVTLWGHKTVCNSMFYDRNLYEAWGICPSRLMRFRVADAFAIISIVVYGAAFILGVIMLFCCSCLRFVCVLLNIVGAVTVCVVWATMVVTFFKDDDEDCPALQGFAQYGVGFALLIIAWVLDVINIIFLVLSMTTAALSASGQVEQEERKL
;
A
#
# COMPACT_ATOMS: atom_id res chain seq x y z
N MET A 1 -27.29 -16.67 10.13
CA MET A 1 -26.14 -16.18 9.34
C MET A 1 -26.35 -14.68 9.18
N GLU A 2 -25.96 -13.90 10.18
CA GLU A 2 -26.06 -12.44 10.09
C GLU A 2 -24.98 -11.98 9.12
N TRP A 3 -25.39 -11.51 7.94
CA TRP A 3 -24.49 -10.81 7.03
C TRP A 3 -23.96 -9.58 7.74
N ASN A 4 -22.75 -9.67 8.30
CA ASN A 4 -22.12 -8.54 8.94
C ASN A 4 -21.69 -7.58 7.82
N ILE A 5 -22.50 -6.55 7.57
CA ILE A 5 -22.26 -5.51 6.58
C ILE A 5 -20.82 -4.98 6.69
N ALA A 6 -20.25 -4.92 7.90
CA ALA A 6 -18.86 -4.54 8.12
C ALA A 6 -17.84 -5.47 7.43
N LEU A 7 -18.08 -6.79 7.41
CA LEU A 7 -17.20 -7.74 6.71
C LEU A 7 -17.34 -7.64 5.19
N LEU A 8 -18.55 -7.41 4.68
CA LEU A 8 -18.74 -7.18 3.25
C LEU A 8 -18.02 -5.91 2.80
N VAL A 9 -18.17 -4.82 3.56
CA VAL A 9 -17.47 -3.54 3.32
C VAL A 9 -15.96 -3.76 3.36
N TYR A 10 -15.44 -4.45 4.38
CA TYR A 10 -14.03 -4.81 4.47
C TYR A 10 -13.53 -5.51 3.21
N VAL A 11 -14.21 -6.56 2.74
CA VAL A 11 -13.78 -7.32 1.56
C VAL A 11 -13.75 -6.44 0.31
N VAL A 12 -14.75 -5.59 0.11
CA VAL A 12 -14.81 -4.67 -1.04
C VAL A 12 -13.68 -3.65 -0.98
N LEU A 13 -13.46 -3.01 0.18
CA LEU A 13 -12.38 -2.06 0.36
C LEU A 13 -11.00 -2.72 0.21
N GLN A 14 -10.83 -3.93 0.75
CA GLN A 14 -9.57 -4.67 0.64
C GLN A 14 -9.26 -5.05 -0.81
N PHE A 15 -10.28 -5.41 -1.59
CA PHE A 15 -10.13 -5.65 -3.01
C PHE A 15 -9.65 -4.40 -3.76
N ILE A 16 -10.27 -3.25 -3.50
CA ILE A 16 -9.88 -1.97 -4.12
C ILE A 16 -8.44 -1.60 -3.71
N ALA A 17 -8.11 -1.74 -2.42
CA ALA A 17 -6.78 -1.45 -1.91
C ALA A 17 -5.72 -2.36 -2.56
N PHE A 18 -5.99 -3.67 -2.67
CA PHE A 18 -5.14 -4.62 -3.37
C PHE A 18 -4.93 -4.24 -4.83
N LEU A 19 -6.01 -3.91 -5.56
CA LEU A 19 -5.91 -3.47 -6.96
C LEU A 19 -5.08 -2.21 -7.11
N PHE A 20 -5.23 -1.25 -6.19
CA PHE A 20 -4.42 -0.03 -6.21
C PHE A 20 -2.95 -0.33 -5.96
N VAL A 21 -2.58 -1.16 -4.98
CA VAL A 21 -1.17 -1.57 -4.80
C VAL A 21 -0.63 -2.26 -6.05
N LEU A 22 -1.39 -3.20 -6.62
CA LEU A 22 -1.00 -3.96 -7.82
C LEU A 22 -0.77 -3.06 -9.03
N VAL A 23 -1.68 -2.12 -9.29
CA VAL A 23 -1.61 -1.21 -10.44
C VAL A 23 -0.64 -0.06 -10.21
N ALA A 24 -0.51 0.43 -8.97
CA ALA A 24 0.41 1.50 -8.65
C ALA A 24 1.88 1.09 -8.79
N THR A 25 2.20 -0.16 -8.48
CA THR A 25 3.56 -0.69 -8.47
C THR A 25 4.31 -0.53 -9.82
N PRO A 26 3.71 -0.82 -11.00
CA PRO A 26 4.35 -0.56 -12.30
C PRO A 26 4.22 0.90 -12.79
N LEU A 27 3.43 1.74 -12.13
CA LEU A 27 3.19 3.12 -12.53
C LEU A 27 4.26 4.08 -11.98
N ASP A 28 4.19 5.32 -12.46
CA ASP A 28 5.13 6.37 -12.09
C ASP A 28 4.99 6.81 -10.63
N MET A 29 6.11 6.84 -9.91
CA MET A 29 6.23 7.44 -8.58
C MET A 29 6.50 8.94 -8.69
N PHE A 30 7.26 9.35 -9.71
CA PHE A 30 7.58 10.74 -9.99
C PHE A 30 7.46 11.06 -11.48
N ARG A 31 7.03 12.27 -11.81
CA ARG A 31 7.07 12.84 -13.16
C ARG A 31 7.96 14.07 -13.18
N PHE A 32 8.83 14.18 -14.18
CA PHE A 32 9.66 15.37 -14.32
C PHE A 32 8.85 16.56 -14.85
N LYS A 33 9.20 17.75 -14.38
CA LYS A 33 8.56 19.00 -14.83
C LYS A 33 9.06 19.32 -16.24
N PRO A 34 8.18 19.65 -17.20
CA PRO A 34 8.53 19.77 -18.63
C PRO A 34 9.64 20.79 -18.92
N ASN A 35 9.82 21.81 -18.06
CA ASN A 35 10.80 22.88 -18.28
C ASN A 35 12.14 22.66 -17.55
N PHE A 36 12.32 21.55 -16.81
CA PHE A 36 13.57 21.33 -16.07
C PHE A 36 14.60 20.58 -16.92
N ARG A 37 15.66 21.28 -17.32
CA ARG A 37 16.85 20.72 -18.03
C ARG A 37 16.55 19.88 -19.29
N ARG A 38 15.36 20.03 -19.92
CA ARG A 38 14.87 19.18 -21.04
C ARG A 38 14.84 17.68 -20.69
N ILE A 39 14.79 17.33 -19.41
CA ILE A 39 14.62 15.95 -18.97
C ILE A 39 13.12 15.72 -18.89
N GLU A 40 12.57 15.12 -19.94
CA GLU A 40 11.18 14.69 -19.99
C GLU A 40 11.07 13.23 -19.56
N GLY A 41 9.94 12.90 -18.95
CA GLY A 41 9.62 11.53 -18.56
C GLY A 41 9.21 11.39 -17.11
N CYS A 42 9.31 10.16 -16.62
CA CYS A 42 8.92 9.78 -15.28
C CYS A 42 9.78 8.63 -14.76
N VAL A 43 9.73 8.48 -13.44
CA VAL A 43 10.43 7.44 -12.72
C VAL A 43 9.39 6.57 -12.03
N THR A 44 9.45 5.28 -12.32
CA THR A 44 8.69 4.22 -11.64
C THR A 44 9.55 3.62 -10.51
N LEU A 45 9.01 2.70 -9.72
CA LEU A 45 9.82 1.93 -8.76
C LEU A 45 10.93 1.10 -9.43
N TRP A 46 10.82 0.84 -10.74
CA TRP A 46 11.68 -0.08 -11.48
C TRP A 46 12.73 0.61 -12.37
N GLY A 47 12.53 1.89 -12.67
CA GLY A 47 13.37 2.61 -13.61
C GLY A 47 12.72 3.84 -14.23
N HIS A 48 13.46 4.44 -15.14
CA HIS A 48 13.11 5.67 -15.86
C HIS A 48 12.43 5.38 -17.19
N LYS A 49 11.41 6.17 -17.50
CA LYS A 49 10.68 6.17 -18.77
C LYS A 49 10.69 7.58 -19.36
N THR A 50 11.16 7.72 -20.59
CA THR A 50 11.01 8.94 -21.40
C THR A 50 9.54 9.16 -21.77
N VAL A 51 8.86 8.08 -22.17
CA VAL A 51 7.40 8.06 -22.42
C VAL A 51 6.69 7.32 -21.30
N CYS A 52 5.96 8.04 -20.46
CA CYS A 52 5.36 7.47 -19.23
C CYS A 52 4.34 6.36 -19.45
N ASN A 53 3.66 6.37 -20.60
CA ASN A 53 2.69 5.34 -20.97
C ASN A 53 3.35 4.11 -21.62
N SER A 54 4.68 4.08 -21.76
CA SER A 54 5.41 2.93 -22.30
C SER A 54 5.35 1.75 -21.33
N MET A 55 5.28 0.55 -21.89
CA MET A 55 5.37 -0.71 -21.13
C MET A 55 6.81 -0.94 -20.62
N PHE A 56 7.81 -0.48 -21.37
CA PHE A 56 9.22 -0.67 -21.05
C PHE A 56 9.83 0.58 -20.43
N TYR A 57 10.79 0.38 -19.52
CA TYR A 57 11.67 1.44 -19.05
C TYR A 57 12.86 1.57 -20.00
N ASP A 58 13.28 2.81 -20.26
CA ASP A 58 14.45 3.08 -21.10
C ASP A 58 15.75 2.85 -20.34
N ARG A 59 15.72 3.07 -19.02
CA ARG A 59 16.85 2.86 -18.11
C ARG A 59 16.39 2.20 -16.83
N ASN A 60 17.14 1.21 -16.37
CA ASN A 60 16.88 0.59 -15.07
C ASN A 60 17.28 1.54 -13.91
N LEU A 61 16.95 1.16 -12.66
CA LEU A 61 17.30 1.96 -11.48
C LEU A 61 18.81 2.26 -11.36
N TYR A 62 19.68 1.30 -11.70
CA TYR A 62 21.13 1.51 -11.59
C TYR A 62 21.64 2.53 -12.60
N GLU A 63 21.15 2.49 -13.84
CA GLU A 63 21.47 3.48 -14.87
C GLU A 63 20.86 4.86 -14.56
N ALA A 64 19.71 4.90 -13.89
CA ALA A 64 19.05 6.14 -13.49
C ALA A 64 19.70 6.80 -12.26
N TRP A 65 20.12 5.99 -11.28
CA TRP A 65 20.53 6.46 -9.96
C TRP A 65 21.92 5.99 -9.51
N GLY A 66 22.73 5.41 -10.40
CA GLY A 66 24.03 4.82 -10.05
C GLY A 66 25.03 5.81 -9.43
N ILE A 67 24.90 7.10 -9.73
CA ILE A 67 25.71 8.19 -9.15
C ILE A 67 25.19 8.61 -7.76
N CYS A 68 23.94 8.25 -7.43
CA CYS A 68 23.25 8.57 -6.18
C CYS A 68 22.96 7.29 -5.37
N PRO A 69 23.98 6.64 -4.76
CA PRO A 69 23.82 5.35 -4.09
C PRO A 69 22.76 5.38 -2.98
N SER A 70 22.65 6.47 -2.23
CA SER A 70 21.67 6.63 -1.17
C SER A 70 20.23 6.60 -1.72
N ARG A 71 20.01 7.23 -2.87
CA ARG A 71 18.73 7.24 -3.59
C ARG A 71 18.41 5.87 -4.19
N LEU A 72 19.39 5.27 -4.87
CA LEU A 72 19.25 3.94 -5.45
C LEU A 72 18.84 2.91 -4.39
N MET A 73 19.44 2.96 -3.20
CA MET A 73 19.10 2.05 -2.10
C MET A 73 17.65 2.23 -1.65
N ARG A 74 17.14 3.46 -1.55
CA ARG A 74 15.72 3.71 -1.20
C ARG A 74 14.76 3.12 -2.22
N PHE A 75 15.06 3.25 -3.51
CA PHE A 75 14.25 2.62 -4.56
C PHE A 75 14.28 1.09 -4.46
N ARG A 76 15.44 0.48 -4.16
CA ARG A 76 15.57 -0.97 -3.93
C ARG A 76 14.90 -1.48 -2.64
N VAL A 77 14.71 -0.62 -1.66
CA VAL A 77 13.88 -0.95 -0.49
C VAL A 77 12.41 -0.86 -0.91
N ALA A 78 12.04 0.20 -1.61
CA ALA A 78 10.67 0.43 -2.04
C ALA A 78 10.14 -0.64 -3.01
N ASP A 79 10.93 -1.09 -3.99
CA ASP A 79 10.51 -2.13 -4.94
C ASP A 79 10.28 -3.48 -4.25
N ALA A 80 11.17 -3.89 -3.35
CA ALA A 80 11.06 -5.12 -2.58
C ALA A 80 9.83 -5.09 -1.66
N PHE A 81 9.63 -3.98 -0.94
CA PHE A 81 8.45 -3.81 -0.09
C PHE A 81 7.15 -3.73 -0.89
N ALA A 82 7.15 -3.15 -2.10
CA ALA A 82 5.97 -3.15 -2.97
C ALA A 82 5.56 -4.56 -3.38
N ILE A 83 6.52 -5.44 -3.74
CA ILE A 83 6.24 -6.85 -4.03
C ILE A 83 5.64 -7.55 -2.79
N ILE A 84 6.24 -7.35 -1.62
CA ILE A 84 5.73 -7.92 -0.37
C ILE A 84 4.30 -7.44 -0.09
N SER A 85 4.04 -6.15 -0.27
CA SER A 85 2.70 -5.57 -0.10
C SER A 85 1.67 -6.18 -1.05
N ILE A 86 2.01 -6.45 -2.33
CA ILE A 86 1.11 -7.15 -3.25
C ILE A 86 0.69 -8.52 -2.69
N VAL A 87 1.66 -9.30 -2.20
CA VAL A 87 1.39 -10.64 -1.64
C VAL A 87 0.55 -10.54 -0.37
N VAL A 88 0.87 -9.61 0.54
CA VAL A 88 0.17 -9.43 1.81
C VAL A 88 -1.26 -8.95 1.59
N TYR A 89 -1.48 -7.93 0.75
CA TYR A 89 -2.83 -7.43 0.43
C TYR A 89 -3.67 -8.48 -0.29
N GLY A 90 -3.05 -9.25 -1.21
CA GLY A 90 -3.71 -10.35 -1.91
C GLY A 90 -4.13 -11.46 -0.94
N ALA A 91 -3.26 -11.85 -0.01
CA ALA A 91 -3.59 -12.83 1.03
C ALA A 91 -4.70 -12.33 1.96
N ALA A 92 -4.66 -11.07 2.38
CA ALA A 92 -5.69 -10.44 3.22
C ALA A 92 -7.06 -10.41 2.51
N PHE A 93 -7.07 -10.15 1.20
CA PHE A 93 -8.28 -10.21 0.38
C PHE A 93 -8.83 -11.64 0.28
N ILE A 94 -8.00 -12.61 -0.09
CA ILE A 94 -8.42 -14.02 -0.23
C ILE A 94 -8.98 -14.56 1.09
N LEU A 95 -8.27 -14.34 2.21
CA LEU A 95 -8.75 -14.75 3.53
C LEU A 95 -10.01 -13.98 3.95
N GLY A 96 -10.12 -12.71 3.56
CA GLY A 96 -11.33 -11.91 3.75
C GLY A 96 -12.55 -12.51 3.06
N VAL A 97 -12.40 -12.94 1.80
CA VAL A 97 -13.46 -13.63 1.05
C VAL A 97 -13.83 -14.95 1.72
N ILE A 98 -12.83 -15.76 2.11
CA ILE A 98 -13.07 -17.03 2.82
C ILE A 98 -13.83 -16.79 4.12
N MET A 99 -13.50 -15.72 4.85
CA MET A 99 -14.16 -15.33 6.11
C MET A 99 -15.64 -15.03 5.95
N LEU A 100 -16.10 -14.57 4.78
CA LEU A 100 -17.54 -14.37 4.52
C LEU A 100 -18.32 -15.68 4.57
N PHE A 101 -17.69 -16.80 4.21
CA PHE A 101 -18.32 -18.11 4.14
C PHE A 101 -17.99 -19.02 5.33
N CYS A 102 -16.86 -18.80 6.01
CA CYS A 102 -16.40 -19.70 7.06
C CYS A 102 -15.45 -19.05 8.10
N CYS A 103 -15.44 -19.62 9.31
CA CYS A 103 -14.45 -19.40 10.38
C CYS A 103 -14.23 -17.95 10.90
N SER A 104 -14.84 -17.64 12.05
CA SER A 104 -14.59 -16.40 12.82
C SER A 104 -13.12 -16.19 13.23
N CYS A 105 -12.32 -17.26 13.34
CA CYS A 105 -10.90 -17.19 13.75
C CYS A 105 -10.02 -16.46 12.72
N LEU A 106 -10.44 -16.42 11.45
CA LEU A 106 -9.69 -15.72 10.40
C LEU A 106 -9.68 -14.21 10.60
N ARG A 107 -10.57 -13.64 11.45
CA ARG A 107 -10.60 -12.19 11.74
C ARG A 107 -9.27 -11.67 12.25
N PHE A 108 -8.69 -12.35 13.24
CA PHE A 108 -7.40 -11.95 13.81
C PHE A 108 -6.27 -12.03 12.79
N VAL A 109 -6.30 -13.07 11.93
CA VAL A 109 -5.30 -13.23 10.85
C VAL A 109 -5.43 -12.09 9.84
N CYS A 110 -6.64 -11.74 9.41
CA CYS A 110 -6.86 -10.61 8.51
C CYS A 110 -6.41 -9.29 9.14
N VAL A 111 -6.68 -9.04 10.42
CA VAL A 111 -6.19 -7.84 11.12
C VAL A 111 -4.67 -7.78 11.08
N LEU A 112 -3.99 -8.89 11.42
CA LEU A 112 -2.53 -8.95 11.38
C LEU A 112 -2.00 -8.68 9.97
N LEU A 113 -2.60 -9.28 8.95
CA LEU A 113 -2.19 -9.06 7.56
C LEU A 113 -2.41 -7.62 7.11
N ASN A 114 -3.51 -6.96 7.49
CA ASN A 114 -3.72 -5.55 7.17
C ASN A 114 -2.69 -4.67 7.93
N ILE A 115 -2.36 -4.96 9.19
CA ILE A 115 -1.30 -4.22 9.90
C ILE A 115 0.05 -4.36 9.17
N VAL A 116 0.42 -5.58 8.78
CA VAL A 116 1.64 -5.84 8.01
C VAL A 116 1.56 -5.16 6.64
N GLY A 117 0.41 -5.17 5.99
CA GLY A 117 0.12 -4.46 4.74
C GLY A 117 0.38 -2.96 4.88
N ALA A 118 -0.27 -2.32 5.85
CA ALA A 118 -0.11 -0.91 6.14
C ALA A 118 1.34 -0.53 6.42
N VAL A 119 2.08 -1.33 7.20
CA VAL A 119 3.51 -1.09 7.47
C VAL A 119 4.33 -1.22 6.19
N THR A 120 4.11 -2.27 5.40
CA THR A 120 4.90 -2.50 4.18
C THR A 120 4.69 -1.41 3.14
N VAL A 121 3.43 -1.03 2.86
CA VAL A 121 3.13 0.07 1.93
C VAL A 121 3.62 1.42 2.48
N CYS A 122 3.58 1.61 3.80
CA CYS A 122 4.14 2.81 4.45
C CYS A 122 5.62 2.98 4.13
N VAL A 123 6.42 1.91 4.22
CA VAL A 123 7.84 1.95 3.83
C VAL A 123 8.00 2.39 2.37
N VAL A 124 7.17 1.87 1.46
CA VAL A 124 7.23 2.22 0.03
C VAL A 124 7.01 3.72 -0.18
N TRP A 125 5.86 4.27 0.26
CA TRP A 125 5.59 5.68 -0.02
C TRP A 125 6.46 6.62 0.83
N ALA A 126 6.82 6.24 2.06
CA ALA A 126 7.68 7.08 2.92
C ALA A 126 9.08 7.23 2.32
N THR A 127 9.67 6.17 1.79
CA THR A 127 10.97 6.25 1.10
C THR A 127 10.92 7.14 -0.15
N MET A 128 9.79 7.15 -0.88
CA MET A 128 9.56 8.08 -1.98
C MET A 128 9.44 9.53 -1.48
N VAL A 129 8.71 9.78 -0.39
CA VAL A 129 8.63 11.11 0.22
C VAL A 129 10.00 11.62 0.67
N VAL A 130 10.81 10.77 1.31
CA VAL A 130 12.19 11.13 1.68
C VAL A 130 12.99 11.48 0.44
N THR A 131 12.90 10.69 -0.63
CA THR A 131 13.59 10.97 -1.90
C THR A 131 13.13 12.28 -2.56
N PHE A 132 11.88 12.68 -2.33
CA PHE A 132 11.34 13.92 -2.87
C PHE A 132 11.95 15.16 -2.21
N PHE A 133 12.14 15.14 -0.89
CA PHE A 133 12.56 16.31 -0.11
C PHE A 133 14.03 16.34 0.29
N LYS A 134 14.70 15.19 0.31
CA LYS A 134 16.08 15.08 0.81
C LYS A 134 17.08 15.24 -0.33
N ASP A 135 17.98 16.19 -0.17
CA ASP A 135 19.24 16.19 -0.90
C ASP A 135 20.05 14.96 -0.47
N ASP A 136 20.45 14.17 -1.45
CA ASP A 136 21.25 12.97 -1.25
C ASP A 136 22.73 13.33 -1.36
N ASP A 137 23.55 12.40 -1.87
CA ASP A 137 24.99 12.54 -2.08
C ASP A 137 25.36 13.87 -2.82
N GLU A 138 26.64 14.28 -2.84
CA GLU A 138 27.09 15.64 -3.26
C GLU A 138 26.43 16.21 -4.54
N ASP A 139 26.13 15.36 -5.53
CA ASP A 139 25.56 15.76 -6.84
C ASP A 139 24.09 15.35 -7.03
N CYS A 140 23.37 15.03 -5.95
CA CYS A 140 22.05 14.41 -6.00
C CYS A 140 20.98 15.26 -5.29
N PRO A 141 20.53 16.38 -5.89
CA PRO A 141 19.56 17.28 -5.28
C PRO A 141 18.18 16.62 -5.13
N ALA A 142 17.41 17.12 -4.16
CA ALA A 142 16.05 16.69 -3.88
C ALA A 142 15.14 16.79 -5.11
N LEU A 143 14.32 15.76 -5.33
CA LEU A 143 13.43 15.69 -6.50
C LEU A 143 12.40 16.82 -6.56
N GLN A 144 12.01 17.42 -5.43
CA GLN A 144 11.05 18.52 -5.37
C GLN A 144 11.39 19.68 -6.31
N GLY A 145 12.69 19.96 -6.52
CA GLY A 145 13.14 21.01 -7.42
C GLY A 145 12.66 20.81 -8.86
N PHE A 146 12.56 19.56 -9.31
CA PHE A 146 12.43 19.22 -10.73
C PHE A 146 11.42 18.13 -11.08
N ALA A 147 10.81 17.50 -10.09
CA ALA A 147 9.80 16.47 -10.26
C ALA A 147 8.53 16.80 -9.45
N GLN A 148 7.46 16.09 -9.76
CA GLN A 148 6.20 16.05 -9.02
C GLN A 148 5.81 14.59 -8.78
N TYR A 149 4.95 14.33 -7.80
CA TYR A 149 4.45 12.98 -7.57
C TYR A 149 3.67 12.44 -8.77
N GLY A 150 3.87 11.16 -9.03
CA GLY A 150 3.21 10.42 -10.08
C GLY A 150 1.88 9.81 -9.66
N VAL A 151 1.18 9.22 -10.63
CA VAL A 151 -0.11 8.56 -10.39
C VAL A 151 0.05 7.32 -9.52
N GLY A 152 1.12 6.55 -9.73
CA GLY A 152 1.41 5.38 -8.90
C GLY A 152 1.62 5.76 -7.43
N PHE A 153 2.30 6.86 -7.15
CA PHE A 153 2.45 7.35 -5.78
C PHE A 153 1.10 7.67 -5.13
N ALA A 154 0.23 8.40 -5.83
CA ALA A 154 -1.10 8.74 -5.33
C ALA A 154 -1.94 7.49 -5.04
N LEU A 155 -1.92 6.50 -5.93
CA LEU A 155 -2.63 5.24 -5.75
C LEU A 155 -2.11 4.44 -4.54
N LEU A 156 -0.80 4.42 -4.28
CA LEU A 156 -0.24 3.78 -3.08
C LEU A 156 -0.73 4.44 -1.79
N ILE A 157 -0.79 5.77 -1.75
CA ILE A 157 -1.32 6.50 -0.59
C ILE A 157 -2.79 6.17 -0.36
N ILE A 158 -3.60 6.17 -1.43
CA ILE A 158 -5.03 5.84 -1.33
C ILE A 158 -5.18 4.38 -0.86
N ALA A 159 -4.42 3.43 -1.41
CA ALA A 159 -4.43 2.05 -0.98
C ALA A 159 -4.08 1.88 0.51
N TRP A 160 -3.08 2.62 0.98
CA TRP A 160 -2.67 2.62 2.38
C TRP A 160 -3.78 3.15 3.30
N VAL A 161 -4.45 4.24 2.92
CA VAL A 161 -5.58 4.78 3.69
C VAL A 161 -6.73 3.79 3.75
N LEU A 162 -7.07 3.13 2.63
CA LEU A 162 -8.12 2.11 2.60
C LEU A 162 -7.80 0.92 3.51
N ASP A 163 -6.54 0.48 3.54
CA ASP A 163 -6.08 -0.61 4.41
C ASP A 163 -6.15 -0.21 5.91
N VAL A 164 -5.79 1.02 6.26
CA VAL A 164 -5.97 1.54 7.63
C VAL A 164 -7.44 1.57 8.03
N ILE A 165 -8.32 1.99 7.12
CA ILE A 165 -9.77 1.96 7.34
C ILE A 165 -10.27 0.53 7.54
N ASN A 166 -9.73 -0.44 6.79
CA ASN A 166 -10.05 -1.86 6.95
C ASN A 166 -9.66 -2.42 8.31
N ILE A 167 -8.49 -2.04 8.86
CA ILE A 167 -8.10 -2.41 10.23
C ILE A 167 -9.17 -1.95 11.22
N ILE A 168 -9.66 -0.72 11.10
CA ILE A 168 -10.70 -0.17 11.98
C ILE A 168 -12.00 -0.98 11.86
N PHE A 169 -12.47 -1.27 10.65
CA PHE A 169 -13.69 -2.08 10.45
C PHE A 169 -13.55 -3.48 11.04
N LEU A 170 -12.41 -4.14 10.86
CA LEU A 170 -12.16 -5.46 11.41
C LEU A 170 -12.14 -5.43 12.94
N VAL A 171 -11.47 -4.45 13.55
CA VAL A 171 -11.42 -4.29 15.02
C VAL A 171 -12.81 -4.00 15.58
N LEU A 172 -13.56 -3.07 15.00
CA LEU A 172 -14.93 -2.78 15.41
C LEU A 172 -15.83 -4.02 15.31
N SER A 173 -15.71 -4.79 14.23
CA SER A 173 -16.45 -6.04 14.05
C SER A 173 -16.10 -7.10 15.10
N MET A 174 -14.88 -7.12 15.63
CA MET A 174 -14.50 -8.05 16.70
C MET A 174 -15.08 -7.60 18.04
N THR A 175 -15.01 -6.30 18.33
CA THR A 175 -15.54 -5.73 19.58
C THR A 175 -17.05 -5.93 19.69
N THR A 176 -17.80 -5.71 18.60
CA THR A 176 -19.25 -5.95 18.60
C THR A 176 -19.60 -7.42 18.82
N ALA A 177 -18.84 -8.34 18.21
CA ALA A 177 -19.02 -9.78 18.41
C ALA A 177 -18.67 -10.23 19.84
N ALA A 178 -17.67 -9.62 20.47
CA ALA A 178 -17.31 -9.91 21.85
C ALA A 178 -18.38 -9.41 22.85
N LEU A 179 -18.90 -8.20 22.64
CA LEU A 179 -19.95 -7.61 23.46
C LEU A 179 -21.27 -8.38 23.38
N SER A 180 -21.64 -8.88 22.20
CA SER A 180 -22.85 -9.70 22.06
C SER A 180 -22.70 -11.04 22.78
N ALA A 181 -21.52 -11.66 22.73
CA ALA A 181 -21.23 -12.90 23.45
C ALA A 181 -21.30 -12.71 24.98
N SER A 182 -20.73 -11.63 25.53
CA SER A 182 -20.79 -11.38 26.98
C SER A 182 -22.21 -11.10 27.48
N GLY A 183 -23.02 -10.36 26.70
CA GLY A 183 -24.41 -10.09 27.07
C GLY A 183 -25.30 -11.33 27.05
N GLN A 184 -25.01 -12.31 26.18
CA GLN A 184 -25.70 -13.60 26.17
C GLN A 184 -25.37 -14.44 27.41
N VAL A 185 -24.10 -14.48 27.82
CA VAL A 185 -23.67 -15.19 29.04
C VAL A 185 -24.35 -14.58 30.28
N GLU A 186 -24.39 -13.26 30.40
CA GLU A 186 -25.05 -12.59 31.54
C GLU A 186 -26.58 -12.81 31.57
N GLN A 187 -27.22 -12.98 30.41
CA GLN A 187 -28.65 -13.33 30.36
C GLN A 187 -28.91 -14.81 30.69
N GLU A 188 -27.98 -15.70 30.39
CA GLU A 188 -28.09 -17.12 30.71
C GLU A 188 -27.90 -17.37 32.21
N GLU A 189 -26.92 -16.71 32.85
CA GLU A 189 -26.73 -16.79 34.31
C GLU A 189 -27.93 -16.24 35.10
N ARG A 190 -28.62 -15.22 34.60
CA ARG A 190 -29.78 -14.61 35.28
C ARG A 190 -31.06 -15.45 35.20
N LYS A 191 -31.07 -16.51 34.38
CA LYS A 191 -32.22 -17.42 34.22
C LYS A 191 -32.10 -18.70 35.06
N LEU A 192 -30.96 -18.91 35.72
CA LEU A 192 -30.69 -20.03 36.62
C LEU A 192 -30.99 -19.63 38.08
#